data_AF-A0A820NRM9-F1
#
_entry.id   AF-A0A820NRM9-F1
#
_cell.length_a   1.000
_cell.length_b   1.000
_cell.length_c   1.000
_cell.angle_alpha   90.00
_cell.angle_beta   90.00
_cell.angle_gamma   90.00
#
_symmetry.space_group_name_H-M   'P 1'
#
loop_
_entity.id
_entity.type
_entity.pdbx_description
1 polymer ?
#
loop_
_entity_poly.entity_id
_entity_poly.type
_entity_poly.pdbx_seq_one_letter_code
_entity_poly.pdbx_strand_id
1 'polypeptide(L)'
;MVSTSTKAVTTNILLYDLRPSTNVSLDDIYEYAHLLGALSGLANRDRPRFFTIYSDSDLRWLFYMVSVNWPQDANYIVVASLVDLIRLLTDDIKGVALYDPSVPATSNLASTASGVYDLIPICYKPIPNSLYTQLVVGGPQLTIKISFVDMFTGNVTGSAKADAYLWAAEHFLDSKLADATYLGYYIDKWWSQSAQASQAPFENLAVNHDWIIKNRGFVFDLSPWDDQAPNDDPQQPIGADYNTLITLLRKSYQQHNGTKFSTVSGFVPWLFKYVNEKHGGVPSEWRMTHIMSAFNVVIDADACCVDYFANAAFFSHYSLTQGQKRFVQNPLPSREQLIQQGFLNEQNIVSQKTYCLYYAGDYDSAAWFANKFKNLWDDPKRGSVPVAWAVNPNL
;
A
#
# COMPACT_ATOMS: atom_id res chain seq x y z
N MET A 1 -9.64 -22.87 46.15
CA MET A 1 -8.94 -22.04 45.14
C MET A 1 -9.98 -21.60 44.13
N VAL A 2 -10.47 -20.37 44.26
CA VAL A 2 -11.40 -19.78 43.28
C VAL A 2 -10.55 -19.40 42.08
N SER A 3 -10.70 -20.17 40.99
CA SER A 3 -10.15 -19.83 39.69
C SER A 3 -10.82 -18.54 39.22
N THR A 4 -10.14 -17.41 39.39
CA THR A 4 -10.50 -16.16 38.74
C THR A 4 -10.30 -16.35 37.24
N SER A 5 -11.37 -16.78 36.57
CA SER A 5 -11.55 -16.61 35.14
C SER A 5 -11.52 -15.11 34.86
N THR A 6 -10.36 -14.60 34.48
CA THR A 6 -10.24 -13.32 33.78
C THR A 6 -11.01 -13.49 32.49
N LYS A 7 -12.23 -12.91 32.41
CA LYS A 7 -12.94 -12.77 31.13
C LYS A 7 -11.96 -12.16 30.14
N ALA A 8 -11.63 -12.90 29.08
CA ALA A 8 -10.85 -12.36 27.98
C ALA A 8 -11.58 -11.10 27.49
N VAL A 9 -10.86 -9.98 27.42
CA VAL A 9 -11.41 -8.73 26.89
C VAL A 9 -11.59 -8.96 25.39
N THR A 10 -12.83 -9.18 24.97
CA THR A 10 -13.22 -9.26 23.56
C THR A 10 -12.72 -8.01 22.83
N THR A 11 -11.91 -8.20 21.78
CA THR A 11 -11.44 -7.08 20.95
C THR A 11 -12.57 -6.67 20.01
N ASN A 12 -13.04 -5.43 20.13
CA ASN A 12 -14.00 -4.87 19.17
C ASN A 12 -13.25 -4.40 17.92
N ILE A 13 -13.66 -4.88 16.75
CA ILE A 13 -13.12 -4.50 15.46
C ILE A 13 -14.23 -3.84 14.66
N LEU A 14 -14.05 -2.56 14.32
CA LEU A 14 -14.96 -1.84 13.45
C LEU A 14 -14.82 -2.38 12.03
N LEU A 15 -15.93 -2.57 11.34
CA LEU A 15 -15.98 -3.07 9.98
C LEU A 15 -16.76 -2.08 9.11
N TYR A 16 -16.14 -1.61 8.04
CA TYR A 16 -16.78 -0.72 7.07
C TYR A 16 -16.68 -1.32 5.66
N ASP A 17 -17.82 -1.45 4.98
CA ASP A 17 -17.90 -2.01 3.63
C ASP A 17 -18.04 -0.88 2.60
N LEU A 18 -17.00 -0.68 1.79
CA LEU A 18 -16.99 0.36 0.76
C LEU A 18 -17.64 -0.13 -0.54
N ARG A 19 -17.81 -1.43 -0.77
CA ARG A 19 -18.37 -1.96 -2.03
C ARG A 19 -19.74 -1.34 -2.37
N PRO A 20 -20.69 -1.16 -1.43
CA PRO A 20 -21.96 -0.47 -1.72
C PRO A 20 -21.81 0.99 -2.15
N SER A 21 -20.73 1.65 -1.72
CA SER A 21 -20.41 3.03 -2.06
C SER A 21 -19.77 3.18 -3.44
N THR A 22 -19.50 2.10 -4.18
CA THR A 22 -18.86 2.16 -5.51
C THR A 22 -19.79 2.63 -6.65
N ASN A 23 -21.06 2.94 -6.37
CA ASN A 23 -21.98 3.63 -7.30
C ASN A 23 -21.79 5.16 -7.34
N VAL A 24 -20.59 5.64 -7.02
CA VAL A 24 -20.22 7.07 -7.00
C VAL A 24 -19.26 7.40 -8.14
N SER A 25 -18.94 8.68 -8.33
CA SER A 25 -17.98 9.09 -9.36
C SER A 25 -16.59 8.50 -9.10
N LEU A 26 -15.76 8.34 -10.14
CA LEU A 26 -14.36 7.91 -9.97
C LEU A 26 -13.60 8.81 -8.98
N ASP A 27 -13.87 10.11 -9.05
CA ASP A 27 -13.31 11.09 -8.13
C ASP A 27 -13.64 10.79 -6.67
N ASP A 28 -14.91 10.46 -6.41
CA ASP A 28 -15.35 10.06 -5.08
C ASP A 28 -14.74 8.71 -4.68
N ILE A 29 -14.71 7.69 -5.56
CA ILE A 29 -14.10 6.38 -5.27
C ILE A 29 -12.68 6.56 -4.72
N TYR A 30 -11.86 7.40 -5.36
CA TYR A 30 -10.53 7.73 -4.87
C TYR A 30 -10.57 8.37 -3.47
N GLU A 31 -11.41 9.39 -3.26
CA GLU A 31 -11.50 10.10 -1.98
C GLU A 31 -11.95 9.17 -0.83
N TYR A 32 -12.91 8.29 -1.08
CA TYR A 32 -13.35 7.29 -0.11
C TYR A 32 -12.25 6.27 0.21
N ALA A 33 -11.58 5.74 -0.82
CA ALA A 33 -10.45 4.81 -0.67
C ALA A 33 -9.30 5.44 0.11
N HIS A 34 -8.94 6.68 -0.22
CA HIS A 34 -7.86 7.44 0.42
C HIS A 34 -8.13 7.72 1.90
N LEU A 35 -9.37 8.14 2.23
CA LEU A 35 -9.78 8.31 3.61
C LEU A 35 -9.72 7.00 4.39
N LEU A 36 -10.22 5.90 3.81
CA LEU A 36 -10.23 4.59 4.47
C LEU A 36 -8.82 4.01 4.66
N GLY A 37 -7.92 4.19 3.69
CA GLY A 37 -6.50 3.84 3.84
C GLY A 37 -5.88 4.56 5.04
N ALA A 38 -6.13 5.87 5.18
CA ALA A 38 -5.66 6.62 6.33
C ALA A 38 -6.27 6.18 7.67
N LEU A 39 -7.59 5.96 7.71
CA LEU A 39 -8.26 5.47 8.91
C LEU A 39 -7.76 4.08 9.31
N SER A 40 -7.54 3.17 8.35
CA SER A 40 -6.93 1.86 8.58
C SER A 40 -5.54 2.00 9.17
N GLY A 41 -4.69 2.85 8.60
CA GLY A 41 -3.32 3.06 9.10
C GLY A 41 -3.29 3.61 10.52
N LEU A 42 -4.15 4.59 10.84
CA LEU A 42 -4.24 5.20 12.17
C LEU A 42 -4.85 4.26 13.21
N ALA A 43 -6.06 3.74 12.94
CA ALA A 43 -6.78 2.91 13.90
C ALA A 43 -6.04 1.59 14.18
N ASN A 44 -5.30 1.07 13.18
CA ASN A 44 -4.51 -0.15 13.31
C ASN A 44 -3.03 0.11 13.65
N ARG A 45 -2.65 1.33 14.07
CA ARG A 45 -1.25 1.65 14.38
C ARG A 45 -0.70 0.74 15.47
N ASP A 46 -1.38 0.71 16.62
CA ASP A 46 -0.89 0.00 17.81
C ASP A 46 -1.60 -1.34 18.08
N ARG A 47 -2.77 -1.57 17.47
CA ARG A 47 -3.60 -2.79 17.67
C ARG A 47 -4.65 -2.93 16.56
N PRO A 48 -5.12 -4.14 16.23
CA PRO A 48 -6.14 -4.32 15.18
C PRO A 48 -7.51 -3.84 15.68
N ARG A 49 -8.02 -2.74 15.13
CA ARG A 49 -9.28 -2.10 15.53
C ARG A 49 -10.23 -1.81 14.39
N PHE A 50 -9.74 -1.77 13.16
CA PHE A 50 -10.55 -1.39 12.00
C PHE A 50 -10.24 -2.29 10.81
N PHE A 51 -11.27 -2.79 10.15
CA PHE A 51 -11.18 -3.60 8.94
C PHE A 51 -12.06 -2.99 7.84
N THR A 52 -11.46 -2.73 6.69
CA THR A 52 -12.14 -2.20 5.50
C THR A 52 -12.42 -3.33 4.53
N ILE A 53 -13.65 -3.41 4.02
CA ILE A 53 -13.97 -4.27 2.88
C ILE A 53 -13.98 -3.37 1.64
N TYR A 54 -12.91 -3.44 0.87
CA TYR A 54 -12.78 -2.76 -0.42
C TYR A 54 -13.25 -3.68 -1.55
N SER A 55 -13.04 -4.99 -1.41
CA SER A 55 -13.45 -6.02 -2.36
C SER A 55 -13.80 -7.37 -1.70
N ASP A 56 -14.20 -8.33 -2.53
CA ASP A 56 -14.44 -9.72 -2.10
C ASP A 56 -13.15 -10.44 -1.66
N SER A 57 -11.97 -9.94 -2.05
CA SER A 57 -10.68 -10.47 -1.59
C SER A 57 -10.52 -10.25 -0.09
N ASP A 58 -10.87 -9.07 0.41
CA ASP A 58 -10.79 -8.72 1.83
C ASP A 58 -11.67 -9.63 2.68
N LEU A 59 -12.90 -9.91 2.23
CA LEU A 59 -13.80 -10.86 2.91
C LEU A 59 -13.20 -12.25 3.00
N ARG A 60 -12.53 -12.70 1.94
CA ARG A 60 -11.91 -14.02 1.90
C ARG A 60 -10.82 -14.16 2.96
N TRP A 61 -9.97 -13.15 3.07
CA TRP A 61 -8.92 -13.10 4.10
C TRP A 61 -9.51 -12.93 5.50
N LEU A 62 -10.52 -12.08 5.66
CA LEU A 62 -11.24 -11.94 6.91
C LEU A 62 -11.81 -13.29 7.40
N PHE A 63 -12.51 -14.02 6.53
CA PHE A 63 -13.04 -15.35 6.87
C PHE A 63 -11.94 -16.36 7.19
N TYR A 64 -10.82 -16.33 6.47
CA TYR A 64 -9.67 -17.16 6.80
C TYR A 64 -9.15 -16.84 8.20
N MET A 65 -8.94 -15.56 8.53
CA MET A 65 -8.47 -15.14 9.84
C MET A 65 -9.43 -15.50 10.97
N VAL A 66 -10.75 -15.32 10.76
CA VAL A 66 -11.78 -15.77 11.71
C VAL A 66 -11.75 -17.29 11.90
N SER A 67 -11.52 -18.07 10.84
CA SER A 67 -11.45 -19.53 10.92
C SER A 67 -10.29 -20.05 11.78
N VAL A 68 -9.20 -19.26 11.88
CA VAL A 68 -8.07 -19.55 12.77
C VAL A 68 -8.19 -18.83 14.13
N ASN A 69 -9.39 -18.32 14.46
CA ASN A 69 -9.71 -17.53 15.64
C ASN A 69 -8.76 -16.34 15.84
N TRP A 70 -8.58 -15.52 14.80
CA TRP A 70 -7.79 -14.30 14.89
C TRP A 70 -8.51 -13.05 14.34
N PRO A 71 -8.41 -11.90 15.05
CA PRO A 71 -7.93 -11.77 16.42
C PRO A 71 -8.80 -12.60 17.39
N GLN A 72 -8.19 -13.12 18.44
CA GLN A 72 -8.86 -14.09 19.32
C GLN A 72 -10.15 -13.50 19.91
N ASP A 73 -11.25 -14.24 19.74
CA ASP A 73 -12.57 -13.90 20.28
C ASP A 73 -13.01 -12.48 19.91
N ALA A 74 -12.60 -11.99 18.73
CA ALA A 74 -12.94 -10.66 18.26
C ALA A 74 -14.43 -10.51 17.93
N ASN A 75 -14.97 -9.33 18.27
CA ASN A 75 -16.32 -8.94 17.92
C ASN A 75 -16.27 -7.90 16.79
N TYR A 76 -16.79 -8.27 15.61
CA TYR A 76 -16.84 -7.39 14.45
C TYR A 76 -18.12 -6.55 14.44
N ILE A 77 -17.96 -5.23 14.44
CA ILE A 77 -19.05 -4.25 14.52
C ILE A 77 -19.17 -3.55 13.18
N VAL A 78 -20.24 -3.82 12.45
CA VAL A 78 -20.53 -3.13 11.17
C VAL A 78 -20.90 -1.68 11.44
N VAL A 79 -20.22 -0.75 10.78
CA VAL A 79 -20.47 0.69 10.87
C VAL A 79 -21.20 1.16 9.62
N ALA A 80 -22.34 1.82 9.79
CA ALA A 80 -23.25 2.14 8.69
C ALA A 80 -22.89 3.40 7.90
N SER A 81 -22.08 4.31 8.46
CA SER A 81 -21.72 5.57 7.81
C SER A 81 -20.28 5.98 8.13
N LEU A 82 -19.63 6.70 7.20
CA LEU A 82 -18.31 7.29 7.44
C LEU A 82 -18.32 8.27 8.61
N VAL A 83 -19.38 9.05 8.78
CA VAL A 83 -19.50 10.01 9.88
C VAL A 83 -19.46 9.29 11.23
N ASP A 84 -20.16 8.17 11.36
CA ASP A 84 -20.13 7.37 12.58
C ASP A 84 -18.80 6.66 12.76
N LEU A 85 -18.17 6.19 11.67
CA LEU A 85 -16.83 5.62 11.71
C LEU A 85 -15.81 6.62 12.26
N ILE A 86 -15.83 7.86 11.77
CA ILE A 86 -14.97 8.95 12.25
C ILE A 86 -15.22 9.22 13.74
N ARG A 87 -16.48 9.26 14.19
CA ARG A 87 -16.79 9.46 15.61
C ARG A 87 -16.25 8.33 16.49
N LEU A 88 -16.33 7.09 16.03
CA LEU A 88 -15.82 5.91 16.75
C LEU A 88 -14.28 5.83 16.77
N LEU A 89 -13.61 6.51 15.84
CA LEU A 89 -12.15 6.56 15.70
C LEU A 89 -11.57 7.93 16.11
N THR A 90 -12.33 8.78 16.80
CA THR A 90 -11.90 10.16 17.09
C THR A 90 -10.61 10.24 17.93
N ASP A 91 -10.34 9.24 18.76
CA ASP A 91 -9.14 9.20 19.60
C ASP A 91 -7.87 8.98 18.77
N ASP A 92 -8.00 8.39 17.58
CA ASP A 92 -6.90 8.12 16.65
C ASP A 92 -6.69 9.27 15.65
N ILE A 93 -7.56 10.30 15.66
CA ILE A 93 -7.60 11.38 14.65
C ILE A 93 -7.41 12.75 15.31
N LYS A 94 -6.33 13.45 14.98
CA LYS A 94 -5.99 14.79 15.50
C LYS A 94 -6.48 15.96 14.63
N GLY A 95 -7.04 15.66 13.46
CA GLY A 95 -7.60 16.63 12.54
C GLY A 95 -7.41 16.24 11.08
N VAL A 96 -7.45 17.24 10.20
CA VAL A 96 -7.42 17.05 8.75
C VAL A 96 -6.14 17.60 8.14
N ALA A 97 -5.56 16.84 7.21
CA ALA A 97 -4.63 17.30 6.19
C ALA A 97 -5.43 17.57 4.90
N LEU A 98 -5.69 18.84 4.62
CA LEU A 98 -6.48 19.25 3.48
C LEU A 98 -5.57 19.34 2.24
N TYR A 99 -5.93 18.65 1.17
CA TYR A 99 -5.15 18.66 -0.07
C TYR A 99 -5.87 19.36 -1.21
N ASP A 100 -5.09 19.80 -2.19
CA ASP A 100 -5.52 20.60 -3.33
C ASP A 100 -5.84 19.70 -4.54
N PRO A 101 -7.10 19.67 -5.02
CA PRO A 101 -7.43 18.91 -6.22
C PRO A 101 -6.77 19.47 -7.49
N SER A 102 -6.34 20.74 -7.52
CA SER A 102 -5.65 21.36 -8.65
C SER A 102 -4.18 20.94 -8.76
N VAL A 103 -3.60 20.46 -7.65
CA VAL A 103 -2.26 19.87 -7.60
C VAL A 103 -2.38 18.46 -7.01
N PRO A 104 -2.75 17.45 -7.81
CA PRO A 104 -3.13 16.13 -7.30
C PRO A 104 -2.08 15.45 -6.42
N ALA A 105 -0.80 15.71 -6.66
CA ALA A 105 0.33 15.26 -5.84
C ALA A 105 0.17 15.60 -4.33
N THR A 106 -0.54 16.67 -4.00
CA THR A 106 -0.80 17.04 -2.60
C THR A 106 -1.65 16.02 -1.83
N SER A 107 -2.37 15.11 -2.53
CA SER A 107 -3.02 13.96 -1.89
C SER A 107 -2.03 13.00 -1.24
N ASN A 108 -0.85 12.78 -1.85
CA ASN A 108 0.22 11.97 -1.27
C ASN A 108 0.94 12.70 -0.13
N LEU A 109 1.08 14.03 -0.21
CA LEU A 109 1.54 14.85 0.91
C LEU A 109 0.58 14.71 2.10
N ALA A 110 -0.73 14.70 1.86
CA ALA A 110 -1.72 14.48 2.91
C ALA A 110 -1.66 13.07 3.50
N SER A 111 -1.35 12.03 2.72
CA SER A 111 -1.05 10.70 3.27
C SER A 111 0.16 10.73 4.21
N THR A 112 1.25 11.37 3.79
CA THR A 112 2.46 11.51 4.64
C THR A 112 2.14 12.27 5.92
N ALA A 113 1.45 13.42 5.82
CA ALA A 113 1.01 14.21 6.97
C ALA A 113 0.06 13.43 7.89
N SER A 114 -0.79 12.56 7.33
CA SER A 114 -1.68 11.68 8.08
C SER A 114 -0.89 10.71 8.96
N GLY A 115 0.14 10.08 8.40
CA GLY A 115 1.05 9.21 9.14
C GLY A 115 1.84 9.97 10.20
N VAL A 116 2.38 11.15 9.87
CA VAL A 116 3.27 11.92 10.76
C VAL A 116 2.52 12.57 11.92
N TYR A 117 1.36 13.16 11.68
CA TYR A 117 0.65 14.00 12.66
C TYR A 117 -0.68 13.41 13.16
N ASP A 118 -0.96 12.15 12.80
CA ASP A 118 -2.21 11.45 13.11
C ASP A 118 -3.44 12.21 12.55
N LEU A 119 -3.34 12.66 11.29
CA LEU A 119 -4.40 13.37 10.57
C LEU A 119 -5.10 12.44 9.57
N ILE A 120 -6.24 12.86 9.04
CA ILE A 120 -6.87 12.20 7.89
C ILE A 120 -6.80 13.10 6.65
N PRO A 121 -6.61 12.53 5.45
CA PRO A 121 -6.55 13.30 4.21
C PRO A 121 -7.96 13.62 3.73
N ILE A 122 -8.21 14.88 3.36
CA ILE A 122 -9.49 15.31 2.77
C ILE A 122 -9.22 16.21 1.57
N CYS A 123 -9.90 15.94 0.46
CA CYS A 123 -9.88 16.80 -0.72
C CYS A 123 -10.58 18.12 -0.43
N TYR A 124 -9.98 19.26 -0.77
CA TYR A 124 -10.71 20.52 -0.76
C TYR A 124 -11.76 20.56 -1.87
N LYS A 125 -13.02 20.24 -1.51
CA LYS A 125 -14.14 20.18 -2.44
C LYS A 125 -15.39 20.84 -1.83
N PRO A 126 -15.53 22.17 -1.86
CA PRO A 126 -16.61 22.91 -1.19
C PRO A 126 -17.96 22.85 -1.93
N ILE A 127 -18.40 21.65 -2.30
CA ILE A 127 -19.69 21.38 -2.93
C ILE A 127 -20.56 20.51 -2.01
N PRO A 128 -21.89 20.55 -2.12
CA PRO A 128 -22.78 19.72 -1.31
C PRO A 128 -22.43 18.22 -1.40
N ASN A 129 -22.50 17.53 -0.26
CA ASN A 129 -22.27 16.08 -0.12
C ASN A 129 -20.86 15.58 -0.44
N SER A 130 -19.87 16.45 -0.68
CA SER A 130 -18.46 16.03 -0.68
C SER A 130 -18.00 15.55 0.70
N LEU A 131 -16.93 14.74 0.78
CA LEU A 131 -16.33 14.40 2.08
C LEU A 131 -15.90 15.66 2.87
N TYR A 132 -15.43 16.70 2.19
CA TYR A 132 -15.13 17.98 2.80
C TYR A 132 -16.34 18.61 3.49
N THR A 133 -17.48 18.73 2.81
CA THR A 133 -18.67 19.31 3.42
C THR A 133 -19.28 18.40 4.49
N GLN A 134 -19.20 17.07 4.31
CA GLN A 134 -19.69 16.11 5.29
C GLN A 134 -18.86 16.06 6.58
N LEU A 135 -17.52 16.20 6.50
CA LEU A 135 -16.61 15.97 7.63
C LEU A 135 -16.00 17.24 8.23
N VAL A 136 -15.78 18.28 7.43
CA VAL A 136 -15.07 19.51 7.85
C VAL A 136 -16.03 20.66 8.08
N VAL A 137 -16.95 20.93 7.15
CA VAL A 137 -17.89 22.06 7.27
C VAL A 137 -19.12 21.68 8.10
N GLY A 138 -19.71 20.54 7.76
CA GLY A 138 -20.95 20.03 8.34
C GLY A 138 -20.69 19.18 9.59
N GLY A 139 -20.53 17.87 9.41
CA GLY A 139 -20.67 16.82 10.42
C GLY A 139 -19.81 16.95 11.68
N PRO A 140 -18.77 16.12 11.92
CA PRO A 140 -17.94 16.21 13.12
C PRO A 140 -17.08 17.49 13.22
N GLN A 141 -17.12 18.36 12.21
CA GLN A 141 -16.39 19.64 12.14
C GLN A 141 -14.90 19.48 12.46
N LEU A 142 -14.27 18.51 11.80
CA LEU A 142 -12.87 18.20 12.05
C LEU A 142 -11.99 19.43 11.75
N THR A 143 -11.11 19.74 12.68
CA THR A 143 -10.20 20.89 12.55
C THR A 143 -9.16 20.61 11.46
N ILE A 144 -9.04 21.52 10.49
CA ILE A 144 -7.93 21.53 9.54
C ILE A 144 -6.66 21.89 10.30
N LYS A 145 -5.69 20.98 10.32
CA LYS A 145 -4.38 21.18 10.97
C LYS A 145 -3.31 21.59 9.97
N ILE A 146 -3.40 21.09 8.75
CA ILE A 146 -2.51 21.42 7.63
C ILE A 146 -3.38 21.57 6.38
N SER A 147 -3.07 22.57 5.55
CA SER A 147 -3.72 22.78 4.25
C SER A 147 -2.65 22.98 3.20
N PHE A 148 -2.70 22.16 2.14
CA PHE A 148 -1.84 22.27 0.96
C PHE A 148 -2.50 23.06 -0.19
N VAL A 149 -3.74 23.51 0.01
CA VAL A 149 -4.49 24.32 -0.97
C VAL A 149 -3.71 25.59 -1.32
N ASP A 150 -3.54 25.84 -2.61
CA ASP A 150 -2.85 26.99 -3.20
C ASP A 150 -1.35 27.12 -2.81
N MET A 151 -0.73 26.09 -2.23
CA MET A 151 0.67 26.16 -1.78
C MET A 151 1.69 26.03 -2.92
N PHE A 152 1.36 25.31 -4.00
CA PHE A 152 2.33 24.93 -5.02
C PHE A 152 1.88 25.39 -6.40
N THR A 153 2.67 26.23 -7.05
CA THR A 153 2.35 26.80 -8.36
C THR A 153 3.37 26.45 -9.45
N GLY A 154 4.42 25.70 -9.11
CA GLY A 154 5.53 25.41 -10.02
C GLY A 154 6.57 26.53 -10.14
N ASN A 155 6.55 27.51 -9.25
CA ASN A 155 7.49 28.64 -9.31
C ASN A 155 8.93 28.25 -8.96
N VAL A 156 9.18 27.11 -8.31
CA VAL A 156 10.53 26.68 -7.91
C VAL A 156 11.18 25.83 -9.00
N THR A 157 10.46 24.85 -9.53
CA THR A 157 11.00 23.87 -10.50
C THR A 157 10.41 23.98 -11.90
N GLY A 158 9.36 24.77 -12.09
CA GLY A 158 8.51 24.74 -13.29
C GLY A 158 7.41 23.68 -13.23
N SER A 159 7.28 22.92 -12.14
CA SER A 159 6.22 21.93 -11.91
C SER A 159 5.67 22.03 -10.50
N ALA A 160 4.36 22.25 -10.36
CA ALA A 160 3.72 22.30 -9.05
C ALA A 160 3.82 20.95 -8.31
N LYS A 161 3.84 19.84 -9.06
CA LYS A 161 4.04 18.49 -8.54
C LYS A 161 5.45 18.31 -7.96
N ALA A 162 6.48 18.67 -8.71
CA ALA A 162 7.86 18.59 -8.23
C ALA A 162 8.10 19.51 -7.03
N ASP A 163 7.56 20.75 -7.06
CA ASP A 163 7.61 21.68 -5.93
C ASP A 163 6.98 21.08 -4.66
N ALA A 164 5.82 20.43 -4.79
CA ALA A 164 5.14 19.77 -3.69
C ALA A 164 5.99 18.65 -3.05
N TYR A 165 6.58 17.77 -3.86
CA TYR A 165 7.40 16.68 -3.34
C TYR A 165 8.74 17.13 -2.77
N LEU A 166 9.37 18.16 -3.33
CA LEU A 166 10.58 18.75 -2.74
C LEU A 166 10.28 19.39 -1.38
N TRP A 167 9.18 20.15 -1.29
CA TRP A 167 8.71 20.72 -0.02
C TRP A 167 8.44 19.61 1.00
N ALA A 168 7.75 18.55 0.59
CA ALA A 168 7.43 17.43 1.46
C ALA A 168 8.69 16.72 1.96
N ALA A 169 9.66 16.47 1.08
CA ALA A 169 10.91 15.83 1.45
C ALA A 169 11.72 16.68 2.46
N GLU A 170 11.75 18.01 2.30
CA GLU A 170 12.36 18.91 3.28
C GLU A 170 11.61 18.88 4.63
N HIS A 171 10.29 18.96 4.61
CA HIS A 171 9.50 19.10 5.83
C HIS A 171 9.27 17.79 6.58
N PHE A 172 9.38 16.63 5.90
CA PHE A 172 9.13 15.32 6.49
C PHE A 172 10.36 14.41 6.57
N LEU A 173 11.20 14.34 5.52
CA LEU A 173 12.37 13.44 5.53
C LEU A 173 13.57 14.09 6.21
N ASP A 174 13.92 15.33 5.85
CA ASP A 174 15.07 16.03 6.46
C ASP A 174 14.83 16.29 7.96
N SER A 175 13.59 16.63 8.32
CA SER A 175 13.15 16.80 9.71
C SER A 175 13.03 15.47 10.48
N LYS A 176 13.12 14.33 9.78
CA LYS A 176 12.94 12.97 10.32
C LYS A 176 11.58 12.72 10.97
N LEU A 177 10.58 13.51 10.59
CA LEU A 177 9.21 13.31 11.02
C LEU A 177 8.58 12.09 10.33
N ALA A 178 8.89 11.89 9.04
CA ALA A 178 8.58 10.66 8.34
C ALA A 178 9.73 9.65 8.47
N ASP A 179 9.38 8.40 8.76
CA ASP A 179 10.31 7.28 8.81
C ASP A 179 10.64 6.83 7.37
N ALA A 180 11.87 7.09 6.95
CA ALA A 180 12.34 6.75 5.61
C ALA A 180 12.51 5.24 5.40
N THR A 181 12.34 4.39 6.42
CA THR A 181 12.25 2.94 6.22
C THR A 181 11.01 2.56 5.42
N TYR A 182 9.93 3.34 5.50
CA TYR A 182 8.65 3.03 4.87
C TYR A 182 8.30 4.09 3.82
N LEU A 183 8.35 3.70 2.56
CA LEU A 183 8.02 4.55 1.42
C LEU A 183 6.79 3.98 0.69
N GLY A 184 5.92 4.85 0.19
CA GLY A 184 4.80 4.48 -0.67
C GLY A 184 4.97 5.09 -2.06
N TYR A 185 5.01 4.28 -3.11
CA TYR A 185 4.94 4.76 -4.48
C TYR A 185 3.55 4.47 -5.04
N TYR A 186 2.64 5.41 -4.85
CA TYR A 186 1.24 5.24 -5.21
C TYR A 186 0.74 6.40 -6.04
N ILE A 187 -0.08 6.09 -7.04
CA ILE A 187 -0.69 7.11 -7.88
C ILE A 187 -1.50 8.11 -7.04
N ASP A 188 -1.23 9.39 -7.26
CA ASP A 188 -1.96 10.46 -6.58
C ASP A 188 -3.39 10.63 -7.15
N LYS A 189 -4.14 11.60 -6.63
CA LYS A 189 -5.52 11.89 -7.03
C LYS A 189 -5.71 12.07 -8.54
N TRP A 190 -4.65 12.32 -9.32
CA TRP A 190 -4.75 12.42 -10.78
C TRP A 190 -5.34 11.15 -11.39
N TRP A 191 -5.24 10.00 -10.72
CA TRP A 191 -5.92 8.76 -11.13
C TRP A 191 -7.37 9.00 -11.59
N SER A 192 -8.16 9.79 -10.86
CA SER A 192 -9.57 10.03 -11.22
C SER A 192 -9.76 10.82 -12.53
N GLN A 193 -8.71 11.45 -13.03
CA GLN A 193 -8.66 12.20 -14.29
C GLN A 193 -8.24 11.32 -15.48
N SER A 194 -7.72 10.12 -15.22
CA SER A 194 -7.28 9.19 -16.26
C SER A 194 -8.48 8.60 -17.02
N ALA A 195 -8.37 8.54 -18.35
CA ALA A 195 -9.38 7.89 -19.20
C ALA A 195 -9.48 6.37 -18.92
N GLN A 196 -8.41 5.76 -18.41
CA GLN A 196 -8.33 4.34 -18.08
C GLN A 196 -8.95 3.99 -16.72
N ALA A 197 -9.17 4.97 -15.84
CA ALA A 197 -9.64 4.72 -14.47
C ALA A 197 -11.00 4.00 -14.40
N SER A 198 -11.90 4.28 -15.34
CA SER A 198 -13.21 3.61 -15.42
C SER A 198 -13.12 2.10 -15.68
N GLN A 199 -12.04 1.64 -16.31
CA GLN A 199 -11.80 0.23 -16.62
C GLN A 199 -11.11 -0.50 -15.47
N ALA A 200 -10.58 0.25 -14.50
CA ALA A 200 -9.75 -0.25 -13.42
C ALA A 200 -10.05 0.48 -12.09
N PRO A 201 -11.32 0.52 -11.63
CA PRO A 201 -11.76 1.36 -10.51
C PRO A 201 -11.09 1.04 -9.17
N PHE A 202 -10.57 -0.17 -9.01
CA PHE A 202 -9.88 -0.64 -7.80
C PHE A 202 -8.37 -0.38 -7.81
N GLU A 203 -7.82 0.09 -8.93
CA GLU A 203 -6.38 0.26 -9.15
C GLU A 203 -5.90 1.70 -8.83
N ASN A 204 -6.68 2.45 -8.03
CA ASN A 204 -6.21 3.74 -7.48
C ASN A 204 -5.20 3.55 -6.33
N LEU A 205 -5.15 2.35 -5.73
CA LEU A 205 -4.23 1.94 -4.66
C LEU A 205 -4.27 2.79 -3.37
N ALA A 206 -5.20 3.73 -3.24
CA ALA A 206 -5.25 4.64 -2.10
C ALA A 206 -5.59 3.92 -0.77
N VAL A 207 -6.21 2.73 -0.84
CA VAL A 207 -6.41 1.87 0.35
C VAL A 207 -5.11 1.25 0.87
N ASN A 208 -4.10 1.03 0.02
CA ASN A 208 -2.80 0.46 0.40
C ASN A 208 -1.97 1.44 1.25
N HIS A 209 -2.35 2.73 1.27
CA HIS A 209 -1.65 3.76 2.05
C HIS A 209 -1.66 3.48 3.56
N ASP A 210 -2.51 2.55 4.03
CA ASP A 210 -2.64 2.21 5.44
C ASP A 210 -1.32 1.73 6.06
N TRP A 211 -0.53 0.92 5.34
CA TRP A 211 0.77 0.45 5.79
C TRP A 211 1.76 1.61 5.99
N ILE A 212 1.81 2.53 5.04
CA ILE A 212 2.72 3.67 5.09
C ILE A 212 2.30 4.62 6.21
N ILE A 213 1.00 4.89 6.36
CA ILE A 213 0.45 5.77 7.40
C ILE A 213 0.68 5.18 8.80
N LYS A 214 0.43 3.87 8.98
CA LYS A 214 0.73 3.14 10.22
C LYS A 214 2.18 3.31 10.67
N ASN A 215 3.12 3.29 9.72
CA ASN A 215 4.54 3.38 10.03
C ASN A 215 5.11 4.79 9.97
N ARG A 216 4.26 5.83 9.84
CA ARG A 216 4.70 7.23 9.68
C ARG A 216 5.63 7.42 8.47
N GLY A 217 5.42 6.67 7.40
CA GLY A 217 6.25 6.70 6.22
C GLY A 217 5.97 7.87 5.28
N PHE A 218 6.63 7.86 4.12
CA PHE A 218 6.56 8.92 3.11
C PHE A 218 5.94 8.41 1.80
N VAL A 219 4.96 9.12 1.24
CA VAL A 219 4.27 8.73 0.00
C VAL A 219 4.64 9.68 -1.15
N PHE A 220 4.89 9.13 -2.34
CA PHE A 220 5.20 9.89 -3.54
C PHE A 220 4.66 9.26 -4.82
N ASP A 221 4.65 10.06 -5.90
CA ASP A 221 4.33 9.65 -7.26
C ASP A 221 5.15 10.50 -8.25
N LEU A 222 6.26 9.96 -8.77
CA LEU A 222 7.19 10.68 -9.64
C LEU A 222 7.63 9.81 -10.80
N SER A 223 7.71 10.38 -12.00
CA SER A 223 8.20 9.70 -13.20
C SER A 223 9.66 9.25 -13.04
N PRO A 224 10.00 8.02 -13.45
CA PRO A 224 11.39 7.53 -13.47
C PRO A 224 12.19 7.99 -14.72
N TRP A 225 11.57 8.73 -15.63
CA TRP A 225 12.15 9.15 -16.91
C TRP A 225 12.69 10.58 -16.88
N ASP A 226 13.92 10.75 -17.34
CA ASP A 226 14.67 12.02 -17.41
C ASP A 226 14.65 12.67 -18.79
N ASP A 227 14.01 12.04 -19.77
CA ASP A 227 14.06 12.40 -21.18
C ASP A 227 12.68 12.68 -21.80
N GLN A 228 11.62 12.77 -20.98
CA GLN A 228 10.29 13.21 -21.37
C GLN A 228 9.52 13.83 -20.20
N ALA A 229 8.57 14.72 -20.49
CA ALA A 229 7.57 15.14 -19.52
C ALA A 229 6.51 14.02 -19.36
N PRO A 230 5.98 13.78 -18.15
CA PRO A 230 4.95 12.78 -17.92
C PRO A 230 3.58 13.29 -18.37
N ASN A 231 2.63 12.37 -18.55
CA ASN A 231 1.28 12.66 -19.04
C ASN A 231 0.37 13.37 -18.01
N ASP A 232 0.71 13.31 -16.72
CA ASP A 232 -0.03 13.97 -15.65
C ASP A 232 0.42 15.41 -15.39
N ASP A 233 1.59 15.80 -15.89
CA ASP A 233 2.10 17.18 -15.91
C ASP A 233 2.93 17.41 -17.19
N PRO A 234 2.28 17.48 -18.37
CA PRO A 234 2.96 17.47 -19.67
C PRO A 234 3.69 18.78 -19.99
N GLN A 235 3.50 19.83 -19.19
CA GLN A 235 4.14 21.14 -19.37
C GLN A 235 5.37 21.33 -18.46
N GLN A 236 5.66 20.38 -17.57
CA GLN A 236 6.86 20.48 -16.74
C GLN A 236 8.14 20.48 -17.58
N PRO A 237 9.23 21.11 -17.09
CA PRO A 237 10.54 20.90 -17.66
C PRO A 237 10.92 19.41 -17.69
N ILE A 238 11.47 18.95 -18.82
CA ILE A 238 11.90 17.56 -18.98
C ILE A 238 12.87 17.17 -17.85
N GLY A 239 12.55 16.06 -17.18
CA GLY A 239 13.32 15.52 -16.07
C GLY A 239 13.03 16.15 -14.70
N ALA A 240 12.07 17.06 -14.55
CA ALA A 240 11.74 17.65 -13.23
C ALA A 240 11.27 16.57 -12.24
N ASP A 241 10.37 15.66 -12.64
CA ASP A 241 9.96 14.50 -11.84
C ASP A 241 11.16 13.61 -11.46
N TYR A 242 12.00 13.22 -12.44
CA TYR A 242 13.16 12.36 -12.20
C TYR A 242 14.15 12.99 -11.21
N ASN A 243 14.49 14.26 -11.40
CA ASN A 243 15.41 14.98 -10.52
C ASN A 243 14.85 15.09 -9.09
N THR A 244 13.53 15.26 -8.98
CA THR A 244 12.82 15.26 -7.68
C THR A 244 12.86 13.89 -7.03
N LEU A 245 12.63 12.81 -7.79
CA LEU A 245 12.71 11.43 -7.32
C LEU A 245 14.11 11.11 -6.79
N ILE A 246 15.15 11.43 -7.56
CA ILE A 246 16.55 11.24 -7.14
C ILE A 246 16.86 12.03 -5.87
N THR A 247 16.33 13.24 -5.72
CA THR A 247 16.51 14.06 -4.53
C THR A 247 15.84 13.44 -3.31
N LEU A 248 14.60 12.97 -3.45
CA LEU A 248 13.85 12.29 -2.40
C LEU A 248 14.56 11.00 -1.96
N LEU A 249 14.95 10.13 -2.91
CA LEU A 249 15.62 8.87 -2.60
C LEU A 249 16.98 9.09 -1.93
N ARG A 250 17.70 10.14 -2.33
CA ARG A 250 18.94 10.55 -1.64
C ARG A 250 18.68 10.95 -0.19
N LYS A 251 17.63 11.73 0.09
CA LYS A 251 17.25 12.14 1.45
C LYS A 251 16.84 10.93 2.30
N SER A 252 16.07 10.00 1.73
CA SER A 252 15.73 8.72 2.36
C SER A 252 16.97 7.93 2.74
N TYR A 253 17.89 7.72 1.78
CA TYR A 253 19.15 7.02 2.00
C TYR A 253 20.02 7.68 3.08
N GLN A 254 20.08 9.03 3.08
CA GLN A 254 20.83 9.81 4.06
C GLN A 254 20.25 9.69 5.47
N GLN A 255 18.93 9.58 5.63
CA GLN A 255 18.32 9.37 6.94
C GLN A 255 18.86 8.08 7.61
N HIS A 256 19.13 7.04 6.81
CA HIS A 256 19.70 5.76 7.25
C HIS A 256 21.23 5.70 7.23
N ASN A 257 21.92 6.73 6.75
CA ASN A 257 23.36 6.72 6.48
C ASN A 257 23.83 5.48 5.69
N GLY A 258 22.99 4.95 4.80
CA GLY A 258 23.27 3.73 4.02
C GLY A 258 23.35 2.43 4.83
N THR A 259 22.99 2.42 6.11
CA THR A 259 23.11 1.24 7.01
C THR A 259 21.87 0.35 7.03
N LYS A 260 20.76 0.83 6.46
CA LYS A 260 19.48 0.12 6.40
C LYS A 260 18.89 0.25 5.01
N PHE A 261 18.10 -0.75 4.64
CA PHE A 261 17.25 -0.67 3.46
C PHE A 261 15.94 0.03 3.81
N SER A 262 15.45 0.84 2.87
CA SER A 262 14.06 1.26 2.85
C SER A 262 13.21 0.23 2.10
N THR A 263 11.94 0.15 2.40
CA THR A 263 10.95 -0.60 1.63
C THR A 263 10.00 0.38 0.95
N VAL A 264 9.76 0.19 -0.34
CA VAL A 264 8.67 0.84 -1.08
C VAL A 264 7.54 -0.17 -1.22
N SER A 265 6.34 0.19 -0.80
CA SER A 265 5.12 -0.49 -1.23
C SER A 265 4.44 0.32 -2.33
N GLY A 266 3.90 -0.35 -3.34
CA GLY A 266 3.43 0.28 -4.58
C GLY A 266 4.46 0.23 -5.70
N PHE A 267 4.04 0.65 -6.88
CA PHE A 267 4.84 0.51 -8.10
C PHE A 267 4.55 1.59 -9.13
N VAL A 268 5.31 1.58 -10.24
CA VAL A 268 5.07 2.50 -11.36
C VAL A 268 3.64 2.29 -11.86
N PRO A 269 2.77 3.31 -11.86
CA PRO A 269 1.37 3.15 -12.23
C PRO A 269 1.20 3.18 -13.75
N TRP A 270 1.87 2.26 -14.46
CA TRP A 270 2.00 2.25 -15.92
C TRP A 270 0.68 2.14 -16.68
N LEU A 271 -0.39 1.68 -16.04
CA LEU A 271 -1.74 1.70 -16.61
C LEU A 271 -2.28 3.13 -16.81
N PHE A 272 -1.80 4.07 -16.00
CA PHE A 272 -2.34 5.42 -15.90
C PHE A 272 -1.31 6.52 -16.19
N LYS A 273 -0.07 6.38 -15.71
CA LYS A 273 1.00 7.38 -15.84
C LYS A 273 2.30 6.81 -16.41
N TYR A 274 3.11 7.72 -16.95
CA TYR A 274 4.52 7.54 -17.34
C TYR A 274 4.80 6.58 -18.49
N VAL A 275 3.75 6.07 -19.15
CA VAL A 275 3.86 5.15 -20.29
C VAL A 275 3.23 5.76 -21.53
N ASN A 276 3.93 5.61 -22.66
CA ASN A 276 3.53 6.08 -23.97
C ASN A 276 4.27 5.28 -25.07
N GLU A 277 4.27 5.77 -26.30
CA GLU A 277 4.96 5.15 -27.44
C GLU A 277 6.49 5.10 -27.28
N LYS A 278 7.07 5.99 -26.46
CA LYS A 278 8.51 6.07 -26.21
C LYS A 278 8.94 5.09 -25.12
N HIS A 279 8.20 5.05 -24.01
CA HIS A 279 8.50 4.22 -22.85
C HIS A 279 7.30 3.34 -22.48
N GLY A 280 7.46 2.02 -22.62
CA GLY A 280 6.43 1.04 -22.26
C GLY A 280 6.33 0.78 -20.74
N GLY A 281 5.32 0.00 -20.34
CA GLY A 281 5.13 -0.46 -18.94
C GLY A 281 6.37 -1.18 -18.40
N VAL A 282 6.72 -2.34 -18.96
CA VAL A 282 7.89 -3.14 -18.52
C VAL A 282 9.21 -2.33 -18.53
N PRO A 283 9.55 -1.54 -19.57
CA PRO A 283 10.70 -0.64 -19.49
C PRO A 283 10.66 0.34 -18.29
N SER A 284 9.48 0.86 -17.95
CA SER A 284 9.31 1.78 -16.82
C SER A 284 9.49 1.07 -15.48
N GLU A 285 9.01 -0.17 -15.36
CA GLU A 285 9.27 -1.04 -14.21
C GLU A 285 10.78 -1.25 -14.00
N TRP A 286 11.50 -1.59 -15.07
CA TRP A 286 12.93 -1.82 -15.04
C TRP A 286 13.69 -0.55 -14.66
N ARG A 287 13.30 0.59 -15.22
CA ARG A 287 13.90 1.89 -14.91
C ARG A 287 13.71 2.24 -13.45
N MET A 288 12.50 2.07 -12.91
CA MET A 288 12.23 2.37 -11.50
C MET A 288 13.01 1.44 -10.56
N THR A 289 13.00 0.13 -10.83
CA THR A 289 13.78 -0.85 -10.06
C THR A 289 15.27 -0.55 -10.07
N HIS A 290 15.82 -0.16 -11.23
CA HIS A 290 17.22 0.26 -11.36
C HIS A 290 17.54 1.49 -10.48
N ILE A 291 16.67 2.51 -10.51
CA ILE A 291 16.84 3.72 -9.70
C ILE A 291 16.76 3.38 -8.20
N MET A 292 15.68 2.73 -7.76
CA MET A 292 15.43 2.42 -6.35
C MET A 292 16.54 1.54 -5.75
N SER A 293 17.00 0.53 -6.49
CA SER A 293 18.07 -0.37 -6.02
C SER A 293 19.39 0.36 -5.77
N ALA A 294 19.66 1.46 -6.48
CA ALA A 294 20.86 2.29 -6.26
C ALA A 294 20.83 3.05 -4.92
N PHE A 295 19.68 3.13 -4.26
CA PHE A 295 19.47 3.83 -2.98
C PHE A 295 19.12 2.88 -1.82
N ASN A 296 19.47 1.59 -1.91
CA ASN A 296 19.12 0.56 -0.91
C ASN A 296 17.60 0.47 -0.65
N VAL A 297 16.80 0.53 -1.71
CA VAL A 297 15.34 0.35 -1.62
C VAL A 297 14.96 -1.04 -2.10
N VAL A 298 14.20 -1.77 -1.27
CA VAL A 298 13.48 -2.99 -1.66
C VAL A 298 12.07 -2.61 -2.10
N ILE A 299 11.55 -3.24 -3.15
CA ILE A 299 10.22 -2.96 -3.70
C ILE A 299 9.28 -4.12 -3.37
N ASP A 300 8.11 -3.77 -2.83
CA ASP A 300 6.90 -4.59 -2.74
C ASP A 300 5.92 -4.06 -3.80
N ALA A 301 5.99 -4.67 -4.99
CA ALA A 301 5.50 -4.10 -6.25
C ALA A 301 4.00 -4.33 -6.46
N ASP A 302 3.16 -3.55 -5.79
CA ASP A 302 1.72 -3.48 -6.09
C ASP A 302 1.53 -2.69 -7.41
N ALA A 303 1.36 -3.39 -8.53
CA ALA A 303 1.26 -2.83 -9.89
C ALA A 303 -0.21 -2.53 -10.29
N CYS A 304 -0.61 -2.67 -11.57
CA CYS A 304 -2.04 -2.68 -11.92
C CYS A 304 -2.59 -4.09 -12.10
N CYS A 305 -3.92 -4.11 -12.11
CA CYS A 305 -4.77 -5.08 -12.75
C CYS A 305 -5.12 -6.29 -11.86
N VAL A 306 -4.55 -6.36 -10.65
CA VAL A 306 -4.91 -7.27 -9.56
C VAL A 306 -4.57 -6.72 -8.14
N ASP A 307 -4.25 -5.42 -7.98
CA ASP A 307 -3.13 -5.00 -7.11
C ASP A 307 -3.43 -4.08 -5.91
N TYR A 308 -4.69 -3.85 -5.54
CA TYR A 308 -4.92 -3.29 -4.21
C TYR A 308 -4.66 -4.34 -3.12
N PHE A 309 -4.08 -3.90 -2.02
CA PHE A 309 -3.98 -4.67 -0.78
C PHE A 309 -4.42 -3.79 0.37
N ALA A 310 -5.71 -3.89 0.72
CA ALA A 310 -6.23 -3.21 1.89
C ALA A 310 -5.88 -4.00 3.17
N ASN A 311 -5.88 -3.31 4.30
CA ASN A 311 -5.75 -3.89 5.64
C ASN A 311 -4.36 -4.46 5.97
N ALA A 312 -3.30 -4.07 5.26
CA ALA A 312 -1.92 -4.42 5.62
C ALA A 312 -1.59 -4.04 7.07
N ALA A 313 -2.03 -2.84 7.49
CA ALA A 313 -1.87 -2.35 8.86
C ALA A 313 -2.57 -3.25 9.89
N PHE A 314 -3.74 -3.81 9.56
CA PHE A 314 -4.48 -4.76 10.39
C PHE A 314 -3.75 -6.11 10.45
N PHE A 315 -3.44 -6.72 9.31
CA PHE A 315 -2.83 -8.05 9.22
C PHE A 315 -1.45 -8.14 9.86
N SER A 316 -0.67 -7.06 9.85
CA SER A 316 0.66 -7.03 10.48
C SER A 316 0.66 -7.36 11.98
N HIS A 317 -0.49 -7.24 12.67
CA HIS A 317 -0.64 -7.64 14.07
C HIS A 317 -0.68 -9.16 14.28
N TYR A 318 -0.87 -9.96 13.22
CA TYR A 318 -0.92 -11.42 13.32
C TYR A 318 0.44 -12.00 13.74
N SER A 319 1.53 -11.47 13.20
CA SER A 319 2.88 -11.93 13.55
C SER A 319 3.20 -11.76 15.05
N LEU A 320 2.69 -10.69 15.66
CA LEU A 320 2.85 -10.38 17.09
C LEU A 320 2.10 -11.40 17.97
N THR A 321 0.93 -11.88 17.54
CA THR A 321 0.16 -12.87 18.31
C THR A 321 0.70 -14.29 18.20
N GLN A 322 1.46 -14.60 17.13
CA GLN A 322 2.11 -15.90 16.95
C GLN A 322 3.41 -16.06 17.75
N GLY A 323 3.78 -15.07 18.59
CA GLY A 323 4.95 -15.15 19.46
C GLY A 323 6.28 -15.27 18.70
N GLN A 324 6.39 -14.61 17.55
CA GLN A 324 7.56 -14.68 16.65
C GLN A 324 7.88 -16.11 16.16
N LYS A 325 6.88 -17.00 16.08
CA LYS A 325 7.06 -18.30 15.42
C LYS A 325 7.57 -18.05 14.00
N ARG A 326 8.80 -18.50 13.75
CA ARG A 326 9.38 -18.48 12.42
C ARG A 326 8.60 -19.47 11.54
N PHE A 327 8.03 -18.99 10.44
CA PHE A 327 7.56 -19.88 9.38
C PHE A 327 8.79 -20.52 8.73
N VAL A 328 8.89 -21.85 8.79
CA VAL A 328 10.02 -22.61 8.25
C VAL A 328 9.53 -23.41 7.06
N GLN A 329 10.20 -23.24 5.91
CA GLN A 329 9.93 -24.03 4.73
C GLN A 329 10.36 -25.49 4.95
N ASN A 330 9.68 -26.43 4.30
CA ASN A 330 10.06 -27.85 4.34
C ASN A 330 11.55 -28.02 3.97
N PRO A 331 12.27 -28.92 4.66
CA PRO A 331 13.67 -29.18 4.34
C PRO A 331 13.82 -29.74 2.93
N LEU A 332 14.99 -29.52 2.34
CA LEU A 332 15.35 -30.18 1.08
C LEU A 332 15.35 -31.70 1.26
N PRO A 333 15.01 -32.47 0.21
CA PRO A 333 15.11 -33.93 0.25
C PRO A 333 16.51 -34.38 0.68
N SER A 334 16.56 -35.31 1.62
CA SER A 334 17.80 -35.99 2.02
C SER A 334 18.37 -36.82 0.88
N ARG A 335 19.67 -37.13 0.98
CA ARG A 335 20.36 -38.01 0.06
C ARG A 335 19.67 -39.37 -0.07
N GLU A 336 19.26 -39.96 1.06
CA GLU A 336 18.57 -41.25 1.10
C GLU A 336 17.24 -41.18 0.34
N GLN A 337 16.48 -40.10 0.50
CA GLN A 337 15.23 -39.88 -0.25
C GLN A 337 15.48 -39.74 -1.75
N LEU A 338 16.53 -39.01 -2.16
CA LEU A 338 16.90 -38.88 -3.58
C LEU A 338 17.32 -40.23 -4.19
N ILE A 339 17.99 -41.09 -3.41
CA ILE A 339 18.33 -42.45 -3.85
C ILE A 339 17.08 -43.33 -3.97
N GLN A 340 16.21 -43.32 -2.95
CA GLN A 340 14.96 -44.09 -2.96
C GLN A 340 14.03 -43.71 -4.12
N GLN A 341 14.01 -42.43 -4.49
CA GLN A 341 13.23 -41.92 -5.63
C GLN A 341 13.95 -42.12 -6.99
N GLY A 342 15.15 -42.69 -6.99
CA GLY A 342 15.93 -42.96 -8.19
C GLY A 342 16.41 -41.71 -8.91
N PHE A 343 16.63 -40.61 -8.20
CA PHE A 343 17.26 -39.39 -8.70
C PHE A 343 18.77 -39.41 -8.52
N LEU A 344 19.26 -40.17 -7.55
CA LEU A 344 20.68 -40.34 -7.22
C LEU A 344 21.00 -41.84 -7.05
N ASN A 345 22.23 -42.27 -7.34
CA ASN A 345 22.68 -43.61 -6.97
C ASN A 345 23.56 -43.59 -5.70
N GLU A 346 23.99 -44.76 -5.21
CA GLU A 346 24.83 -44.87 -4.02
C GLU A 346 26.19 -44.17 -4.14
N GLN A 347 26.65 -43.89 -5.37
CA GLN A 347 27.88 -43.17 -5.66
C GLN A 347 27.66 -41.66 -5.90
N ASN A 348 26.48 -41.13 -5.58
CA ASN A 348 26.09 -39.72 -5.82
C ASN A 348 26.03 -39.31 -7.30
N ILE A 349 25.85 -40.27 -8.20
CA ILE A 349 25.66 -39.99 -9.62
C ILE A 349 24.17 -39.73 -9.86
N VAL A 350 23.87 -38.58 -10.44
CA VAL A 350 22.51 -38.19 -10.82
C VAL A 350 22.02 -39.07 -11.96
N SER A 351 20.79 -39.57 -11.85
CA SER A 351 20.17 -40.40 -12.88
C SER A 351 20.01 -39.64 -14.19
N GLN A 352 20.34 -40.30 -15.31
CA GLN A 352 20.14 -39.81 -16.67
C GLN A 352 18.64 -39.72 -17.01
N LYS A 353 18.04 -38.57 -16.70
CA LYS A 353 16.62 -38.27 -16.91
C LYS A 353 16.48 -36.84 -17.45
N THR A 354 15.34 -36.54 -18.05
CA THR A 354 14.93 -35.14 -18.28
C THR A 354 14.27 -34.61 -17.01
N TYR A 355 14.78 -33.49 -16.50
CA TYR A 355 14.24 -32.82 -15.32
C TYR A 355 13.51 -31.54 -15.73
N CYS A 356 12.28 -31.38 -15.26
CA CYS A 356 11.46 -30.20 -15.51
C CYS A 356 11.07 -29.57 -14.17
N LEU A 357 11.08 -28.23 -14.11
CA LEU A 357 10.61 -27.44 -12.97
C LEU A 357 9.48 -26.54 -13.44
N TYR A 358 8.34 -26.62 -12.78
CA TYR A 358 7.28 -25.63 -12.92
C TYR A 358 7.48 -24.56 -11.85
N TYR A 359 7.62 -23.31 -12.28
CA TYR A 359 7.82 -22.15 -11.43
C TYR A 359 6.57 -21.27 -11.48
N ALA A 360 6.03 -20.93 -10.32
CA ALA A 360 4.96 -19.96 -10.15
C ALA A 360 5.55 -18.71 -9.48
N GLY A 361 5.67 -17.63 -10.27
CA GLY A 361 6.25 -16.34 -9.89
C GLY A 361 5.20 -15.27 -9.61
N ASP A 362 5.65 -14.00 -9.67
CA ASP A 362 4.84 -12.78 -9.53
C ASP A 362 4.24 -12.59 -8.12
N TYR A 363 4.74 -13.34 -7.13
CA TYR A 363 4.40 -13.17 -5.70
C TYR A 363 5.46 -12.37 -4.96
N ASP A 364 6.11 -11.43 -5.67
CA ASP A 364 7.01 -10.45 -5.10
C ASP A 364 6.27 -9.32 -4.37
N SER A 365 4.94 -9.23 -4.50
CA SER A 365 4.12 -8.26 -3.78
C SER A 365 2.96 -8.84 -2.96
N ALA A 366 2.57 -8.09 -1.93
CA ALA A 366 1.48 -8.46 -1.04
C ALA A 366 0.13 -8.53 -1.77
N ALA A 367 -0.11 -7.64 -2.73
CA ALA A 367 -1.37 -7.63 -3.46
C ALA A 367 -1.55 -8.84 -4.38
N TRP A 368 -0.52 -9.27 -5.10
CA TRP A 368 -0.59 -10.50 -5.90
C TRP A 368 -0.85 -11.73 -5.04
N PHE A 369 -0.22 -11.78 -3.86
CA PHE A 369 -0.48 -12.84 -2.90
C PHE A 369 -1.93 -12.82 -2.41
N ALA A 370 -2.42 -11.65 -2.01
CA ALA A 370 -3.77 -11.51 -1.50
C ALA A 370 -4.84 -11.84 -2.55
N ASN A 371 -4.65 -11.43 -3.80
CA ASN A 371 -5.69 -11.46 -4.82
C ASN A 371 -5.60 -12.67 -5.78
N LYS A 372 -4.40 -13.17 -6.08
CA LYS A 372 -4.19 -14.25 -7.07
C LYS A 372 -3.67 -15.54 -6.47
N PHE A 373 -2.64 -15.47 -5.63
CA PHE A 373 -2.00 -16.67 -5.06
C PHE A 373 -3.02 -17.59 -4.40
N LYS A 374 -3.92 -17.06 -3.56
CA LYS A 374 -4.89 -17.88 -2.82
C LYS A 374 -5.79 -18.72 -3.73
N ASN A 375 -6.21 -18.19 -4.88
CA ASN A 375 -7.04 -18.95 -5.83
C ASN A 375 -6.28 -20.13 -6.44
N LEU A 376 -5.02 -19.91 -6.82
CA LEU A 376 -4.16 -20.95 -7.38
C LEU A 376 -3.74 -21.97 -6.31
N TRP A 377 -3.55 -21.50 -5.07
CA TRP A 377 -3.23 -22.34 -3.93
C TRP A 377 -4.43 -23.22 -3.51
N ASP A 378 -5.66 -22.74 -3.64
CA ASP A 378 -6.84 -23.53 -3.28
C ASP A 378 -7.34 -24.45 -4.39
N ASP A 379 -6.68 -24.48 -5.56
CA ASP A 379 -7.07 -25.35 -6.67
C ASP A 379 -7.15 -26.82 -6.21
N PRO A 380 -8.26 -27.54 -6.46
CA PRO A 380 -8.43 -28.93 -6.02
C PRO A 380 -7.43 -29.91 -6.66
N LYS A 381 -6.77 -29.52 -7.75
CA LYS A 381 -5.70 -30.27 -8.41
C LYS A 381 -4.32 -29.92 -7.87
N ARG A 382 -4.17 -28.97 -6.95
CA ARG A 382 -2.86 -28.63 -6.37
C ARG A 382 -2.22 -29.88 -5.76
N GLY A 383 -0.95 -30.10 -6.10
CA GLY A 383 -0.19 -31.30 -5.70
C GLY A 383 -0.21 -32.43 -6.73
N SER A 384 -1.03 -32.36 -7.79
CA SER A 384 -0.99 -33.30 -8.93
C SER A 384 0.29 -33.15 -9.78
N VAL A 385 0.87 -31.95 -9.81
CA VAL A 385 2.18 -31.65 -10.39
C VAL A 385 2.97 -30.81 -9.37
N PRO A 386 4.26 -31.11 -9.11
CA PRO A 386 5.10 -30.27 -8.27
C PRO A 386 5.30 -28.89 -8.89
N VAL A 387 5.00 -27.84 -8.13
CA VAL A 387 5.19 -26.43 -8.53
C VAL A 387 6.03 -25.74 -7.46
N ALA A 388 7.08 -25.04 -7.88
CA ALA A 388 7.86 -24.15 -7.03
C ALA A 388 7.19 -22.78 -6.96
N TRP A 389 6.75 -22.38 -5.77
CA TRP A 389 6.08 -21.11 -5.52
C TRP A 389 7.09 -20.11 -4.97
N ALA A 390 7.29 -19.00 -5.67
CA ALA A 390 8.25 -17.97 -5.29
C ALA A 390 7.58 -16.85 -4.48
N VAL A 391 7.16 -17.17 -3.26
CA VAL A 391 6.53 -16.22 -2.35
C VAL A 391 7.58 -15.29 -1.73
N ASN A 392 7.32 -13.98 -1.76
CA ASN A 392 8.15 -12.98 -1.07
C ASN A 392 8.25 -13.31 0.44
N PRO A 393 9.46 -13.45 1.01
CA PRO A 393 9.65 -13.81 2.41
C PRO A 393 9.23 -12.72 3.41
N ASN A 394 8.87 -11.52 2.94
CA ASN A 394 8.34 -10.44 3.78
C ASN A 394 6.84 -10.57 4.06
N LEU A 395 6.12 -11.46 3.36
CA LEU A 395 4.66 -11.64 3.45
C LEU A 395 4.21 -12.57 4.58
#